data_AF-A0A944E626-F1
#
_entry.id   AF-A0A944E626-F1
#
_cell.length_a   1.000
_cell.length_b   1.000
_cell.length_c   1.000
_cell.angle_alpha   90.00
_cell.angle_beta   90.00
_cell.angle_gamma   90.00
#
_symmetry.space_group_name_H-M   'P 1'
#
loop_
_entity.id
_entity.type
_entity.pdbx_description
1 polymer ?
#
loop_
_entity_poly.entity_id
_entity_poly.type
_entity_poly.pdbx_seq_one_letter_code
_entity_poly.pdbx_strand_id
1 'polypeptide(L)'
;MTDPTDPFADVSPWETPTELPAEPAAVTTLEPPVPTTSAPMNPFKIGLTFKSSASFEGEWITPTIYGSTADETARRAVELMHSLREHGVIDLASNAAQYTRQQYKGAAAKPATTAPKRFEGGKVQPKSDGEHQGETDCPHGRTHVAKGTWEAYFCNADERAGEKKCGAAFLNKKTNRFEVKN
;
A
#
# COMPACT_ATOMS: atom_id res chain seq x y z
N MET A 1 16.60 -47.13 -46.87
CA MET A 1 17.82 -46.42 -47.29
C MET A 1 17.55 -44.94 -47.08
N THR A 2 17.96 -44.42 -45.94
CA THR A 2 17.78 -43.01 -45.55
C THR A 2 19.01 -42.21 -46.00
N ASP A 3 18.74 -41.09 -46.66
CA ASP A 3 19.70 -40.17 -47.26
C ASP A 3 20.56 -39.50 -46.16
N PRO A 4 21.90 -39.60 -46.19
CA PRO A 4 22.78 -39.07 -45.14
C PRO A 4 22.93 -37.54 -45.14
N THR A 5 22.17 -36.83 -45.97
CA THR A 5 22.24 -35.36 -46.09
C THR A 5 21.05 -34.61 -45.48
N ASP A 6 20.12 -35.30 -44.81
CA ASP A 6 18.98 -34.67 -44.13
C ASP A 6 19.41 -34.07 -42.77
N PRO A 7 19.42 -32.73 -42.60
CA PRO A 7 19.79 -32.09 -41.33
C PRO A 7 18.71 -32.20 -40.24
N PHE A 8 17.57 -32.85 -40.52
CA PHE A 8 16.49 -33.11 -39.57
C PHE A 8 16.28 -34.60 -39.28
N ALA A 9 17.23 -35.46 -39.67
CA ALA A 9 17.23 -36.83 -39.19
C ALA A 9 17.39 -36.83 -37.65
N ASP A 10 16.51 -37.55 -36.95
CA ASP A 10 16.37 -37.66 -35.48
C ASP A 10 17.57 -38.37 -34.79
N VAL A 11 18.80 -38.05 -35.18
CA VAL A 11 20.00 -38.62 -34.57
C VAL A 11 21.01 -37.50 -34.35
N SER A 12 21.10 -37.04 -33.10
CA SER A 12 22.04 -36.00 -32.72
C SER A 12 23.48 -36.53 -32.83
N PRO A 13 24.43 -35.80 -33.44
CA PRO A 13 25.82 -36.25 -33.60
C PRO A 13 26.60 -36.35 -32.28
N TRP A 14 25.98 -35.98 -31.15
CA TRP A 14 26.56 -36.04 -29.81
C TRP A 14 26.04 -37.22 -28.98
N GLU A 15 25.11 -38.03 -29.52
CA GLU A 15 24.65 -39.24 -28.84
C GLU A 15 25.63 -40.39 -29.11
N THR A 16 26.54 -40.61 -28.16
CA THR A 16 27.33 -41.84 -28.10
C THR A 16 26.39 -43.04 -27.92
N PRO A 17 26.47 -44.09 -28.75
CA PRO A 17 25.66 -45.28 -28.56
C PRO A 17 26.02 -45.93 -27.22
N THR A 18 25.14 -45.80 -26.23
CA THR A 18 25.26 -46.56 -24.99
C THR A 18 24.74 -47.95 -25.27
N GLU A 19 25.67 -48.90 -25.37
CA GLU A 19 25.38 -50.33 -25.38
C GLU A 19 24.67 -50.68 -24.06
N LEU A 20 23.39 -51.05 -24.12
CA LEU A 20 22.61 -51.49 -22.96
C LEU A 20 23.06 -52.89 -22.52
N PRO A 21 23.53 -53.10 -21.27
CA PRO A 21 23.57 -54.42 -20.69
C PRO A 21 22.21 -54.76 -20.07
N ALA A 22 21.82 -56.03 -20.21
CA ALA A 22 20.56 -56.62 -19.81
C ALA A 22 20.14 -56.34 -18.35
N GLU A 23 18.83 -56.25 -18.16
CA GLU A 23 18.10 -56.18 -16.89
C GLU A 23 18.59 -57.24 -15.87
N PRO A 24 18.81 -56.86 -14.60
CA PRO A 24 18.37 -57.75 -13.54
C PRO A 24 17.68 -57.02 -12.38
N ALA A 25 16.58 -57.66 -11.98
CA ALA A 25 15.89 -57.59 -10.69
C ALA A 25 15.31 -56.24 -10.24
N ALA A 26 13.98 -56.23 -10.08
CA ALA A 26 13.22 -55.23 -9.36
C ALA A 26 13.85 -54.97 -7.97
N VAL A 27 14.57 -53.85 -7.86
CA VAL A 27 14.86 -53.24 -6.57
C VAL A 27 13.66 -52.36 -6.27
N THR A 28 12.80 -52.81 -5.35
CA THR A 28 11.84 -51.94 -4.69
C THR A 28 12.64 -50.84 -3.99
N THR A 29 12.86 -49.73 -4.69
CA THR A 29 13.31 -48.49 -4.06
C THR A 29 12.20 -48.08 -3.12
N LEU A 30 12.40 -48.31 -1.82
CA LEU A 30 11.67 -47.57 -0.80
C LEU A 30 12.01 -46.11 -1.03
N GLU A 31 11.13 -45.41 -1.74
CA GLU A 31 11.17 -43.96 -1.84
C GLU A 31 11.24 -43.45 -0.40
N PRO A 32 12.32 -42.75 -0.01
CA PRO A 32 12.39 -42.19 1.33
C PRO A 32 11.16 -41.29 1.48
N PRO A 33 10.35 -41.44 2.55
CA PRO A 33 9.16 -40.62 2.69
C PRO A 33 9.60 -39.17 2.59
N VAL A 34 9.05 -38.47 1.60
CA VAL A 34 9.22 -37.03 1.45
C VAL A 34 8.84 -36.45 2.82
N PRO A 35 9.76 -35.80 3.56
CA PRO A 35 9.40 -35.22 4.84
C PRO A 35 8.39 -34.13 4.54
N THR A 36 7.10 -34.45 4.72
CA THR A 36 6.04 -33.47 4.70
C THR A 36 6.15 -32.76 6.04
N THR A 37 7.15 -31.90 6.17
CA THR A 37 7.26 -30.99 7.28
C THR A 37 6.17 -29.96 7.06
N SER A 38 4.93 -30.29 7.43
CA SER A 38 3.95 -29.27 7.76
C SER A 38 4.56 -28.53 8.94
N ALA A 39 5.28 -27.43 8.66
CA ALA A 39 5.79 -26.58 9.72
C ALA A 39 4.59 -26.30 10.64
N PRO A 40 4.70 -26.55 11.96
CA PRO A 40 3.59 -26.30 12.86
C PRO A 40 3.19 -24.84 12.68
N MET A 41 1.97 -24.62 12.21
CA MET A 41 1.47 -23.28 11.94
C MET A 41 1.37 -22.59 13.29
N ASN A 42 2.27 -21.66 13.56
CA ASN A 42 2.30 -20.89 14.81
C ASN A 42 0.92 -20.25 15.04
N PRO A 43 0.17 -20.65 16.08
CA PRO A 43 -1.21 -20.20 16.27
C PRO A 43 -1.29 -18.74 16.75
N PHE A 44 -0.20 -18.18 17.26
CA PHE A 44 -0.15 -16.80 17.76
C PHE A 44 0.64 -15.90 16.81
N LYS A 45 0.07 -14.71 16.54
CA LYS A 45 0.63 -13.69 15.65
C LYS A 45 0.49 -12.32 16.31
N ILE A 46 1.59 -11.57 16.39
CA ILE A 46 1.60 -10.16 16.78
C ILE A 46 2.03 -9.34 15.57
N GLY A 47 1.17 -8.41 15.14
CA GLY A 47 1.53 -7.38 14.17
C GLY A 47 1.79 -6.07 14.91
N LEU A 48 2.94 -5.45 14.67
CA LEU A 48 3.26 -4.12 15.18
C LEU A 48 3.27 -3.13 14.02
N THR A 49 2.94 -1.87 14.27
CA THR A 49 3.01 -0.81 13.27
C THR A 49 3.61 0.42 13.92
N PHE A 50 4.79 0.81 13.44
CA PHE A 50 5.50 1.99 13.90
C PHE A 50 5.47 3.04 12.82
N LYS A 51 5.11 4.26 13.21
CA LYS A 51 5.21 5.43 12.35
C LYS A 51 6.45 6.22 12.78
N SER A 52 7.37 6.44 11.86
CA SER A 52 8.67 7.07 12.16
C SER A 52 8.57 8.56 12.49
N SER A 53 7.46 9.22 12.15
CA SER A 53 7.22 10.63 12.47
C SER A 53 5.76 10.92 12.77
N ALA A 54 5.51 12.05 13.46
CA ALA A 54 4.15 12.54 13.72
C ALA A 54 3.44 13.02 12.43
N SER A 55 4.20 13.42 11.40
CA SER A 55 3.67 13.95 10.15
C SER A 55 2.97 12.89 9.31
N PHE A 56 2.02 13.29 8.46
CA PHE A 56 1.27 12.36 7.60
C PHE A 56 2.19 11.54 6.67
N GLU A 57 3.27 12.15 6.19
CA GLU A 57 4.27 11.58 5.26
C GLU A 57 5.31 10.68 5.95
N GLY A 58 5.19 10.43 7.25
CA GLY A 58 6.11 9.54 7.96
C GLY A 58 5.99 8.11 7.46
N GLU A 59 7.11 7.45 7.21
CA GLU A 59 7.17 6.04 6.83
C GLU A 59 6.72 5.09 7.96
N TRP A 60 6.25 3.91 7.53
CA TRP A 60 5.65 2.90 8.39
C TRP A 60 6.51 1.65 8.34
N ILE A 61 6.78 1.07 9.51
CA ILE A 61 7.44 -0.22 9.65
C ILE A 61 6.45 -1.17 10.30
N THR A 62 6.12 -2.27 9.64
CA THR A 62 5.08 -3.21 10.07
C THR A 62 5.61 -4.63 10.29
N PRO A 63 6.45 -4.86 11.31
CA PRO A 63 6.97 -6.20 11.57
C PRO A 63 5.85 -7.12 12.07
N THR A 64 5.99 -8.39 11.74
CA THR A 64 5.06 -9.45 12.14
C THR A 64 5.84 -10.55 12.84
N ILE A 65 5.38 -10.94 14.02
CA ILE A 65 5.99 -11.96 14.87
C ILE A 65 5.02 -13.13 14.99
N TYR A 66 5.55 -14.34 14.91
CA TYR A 66 4.82 -15.58 15.09
C TYR A 66 5.44 -16.39 16.24
N GLY A 67 4.60 -17.10 16.99
CA GLY A 67 5.05 -18.00 18.05
C GLY A 67 4.07 -19.13 18.33
N SER A 68 4.57 -20.13 19.05
CA SER A 68 3.82 -21.33 19.41
C SER A 68 2.88 -21.09 20.61
N THR A 69 3.24 -20.13 21.47
CA THR A 69 2.42 -19.67 22.60
C THR A 69 2.32 -18.14 22.65
N ALA A 70 1.32 -17.61 23.37
CA ALA A 70 1.15 -16.16 23.53
C ALA A 70 2.34 -15.50 24.25
N ASP A 71 2.82 -16.10 25.35
CA ASP A 71 3.94 -15.59 26.15
C ASP A 71 5.25 -15.56 25.34
N GLU A 72 5.54 -16.64 24.60
CA GLU A 72 6.68 -16.68 23.68
C GLU A 72 6.58 -15.59 22.61
N THR A 73 5.41 -15.43 21.98
CA THR A 73 5.21 -14.44 20.91
C THR A 73 5.44 -13.01 21.43
N ALA A 74 5.01 -12.73 22.67
CA ALA A 74 5.25 -11.44 23.32
C ALA A 74 6.74 -11.19 23.60
N ARG A 75 7.48 -12.18 24.11
CA ARG A 75 8.94 -12.06 24.32
C ARG A 75 9.68 -11.82 23.02
N ARG A 76 9.36 -12.59 21.97
CA ARG A 76 9.91 -12.40 20.62
C ARG A 76 9.62 -11.01 20.06
N ALA A 77 8.45 -10.44 20.36
CA ALA A 77 8.13 -9.08 19.96
C ALA A 77 9.07 -8.05 20.63
N VAL A 78 9.37 -8.20 21.92
CA VAL A 78 10.34 -7.34 22.62
C VAL A 78 11.75 -7.51 22.07
N GLU A 79 12.20 -8.75 21.89
CA GLU A 79 13.52 -9.06 21.30
C GLU A 79 13.66 -8.47 19.89
N LEU A 80 12.62 -8.57 19.06
CA LEU A 80 12.60 -7.96 17.74
C LEU A 80 12.76 -6.44 17.83
N MET A 81 12.06 -5.78 18.77
CA MET A 81 12.19 -4.33 18.93
C MET A 81 13.60 -3.90 19.33
N HIS A 82 14.25 -4.64 20.23
CA HIS A 82 15.64 -4.40 20.57
C HIS A 82 16.56 -4.63 19.37
N SER A 83 16.36 -5.73 18.63
CA SER A 83 17.16 -6.08 17.44
C SER A 83 17.01 -5.06 16.32
N LEU A 84 15.79 -4.56 16.06
CA LEU A 84 15.52 -3.53 15.06
C LEU A 84 16.28 -2.22 15.36
N ARG A 85 16.36 -1.87 16.64
CA ARG A 85 17.15 -0.72 17.10
C ARG A 85 18.65 -0.99 16.97
N GLU A 86 19.12 -2.12 17.50
CA GLU A 86 20.55 -2.45 17.56
C GLU A 86 21.18 -2.60 16.18
N HIS A 87 20.47 -3.21 15.23
CA HIS A 87 20.92 -3.38 13.86
C HIS A 87 20.61 -2.18 12.95
N GLY A 88 20.09 -1.08 13.50
CA GLY A 88 19.84 0.16 12.73
C GLY A 88 18.78 0.00 11.64
N VAL A 89 17.88 -0.99 11.73
CA VAL A 89 16.85 -1.26 10.71
C VAL A 89 15.90 -0.07 10.58
N ILE A 90 15.62 0.61 11.70
CA ILE A 90 14.77 1.80 11.74
C ILE A 90 15.43 2.94 10.93
N ASP A 91 16.71 3.17 11.14
CA ASP A 91 17.47 4.22 10.44
C ASP A 91 17.59 3.90 8.95
N LEU A 92 17.88 2.64 8.61
CA LEU A 92 17.95 2.18 7.23
C LEU A 92 16.62 2.36 6.49
N ALA A 93 15.51 1.95 7.10
CA ALA A 93 14.18 2.09 6.52
C ALA A 93 13.82 3.57 6.31
N SER A 94 14.12 4.42 7.30
CA SER A 94 13.88 5.87 7.22
C SER A 94 14.71 6.51 6.10
N ASN A 95 15.99 6.14 5.98
CA ASN A 95 16.88 6.63 4.93
C ASN A 95 16.43 6.16 3.53
N ALA A 96 16.02 4.90 3.39
CA ALA A 96 15.49 4.38 2.13
C ALA A 96 14.20 5.10 1.70
N ALA A 97 13.30 5.39 2.65
CA ALA A 97 12.10 6.15 2.41
C ALA A 97 12.42 7.60 2.00
N GLN A 98 13.38 8.25 2.66
CA GLN A 98 13.86 9.59 2.27
C GLN A 98 14.47 9.59 0.87
N TYR A 99 15.33 8.62 0.57
CA TYR A 99 15.95 8.50 -0.76
C TYR A 99 14.89 8.34 -1.84
N THR A 100 13.90 7.48 -1.62
CA THR A 100 12.77 7.29 -2.55
C THR A 100 12.01 8.59 -2.79
N ARG A 101 11.74 9.36 -1.72
CA ARG A 101 11.11 10.69 -1.82
C ARG A 101 11.96 11.69 -2.60
N GLN A 102 13.28 11.68 -2.43
CA GLN A 102 14.19 12.56 -3.15
C GLN A 102 14.31 12.20 -4.64
N GLN A 103 14.32 10.91 -4.96
CA GLN A 103 14.37 10.43 -6.34
C GLN A 103 13.01 10.56 -7.06
N TYR A 104 11.93 10.66 -6.31
CA TYR A 104 10.62 10.94 -6.86
C TYR A 104 10.56 12.38 -7.41
N LYS A 105 10.94 12.54 -8.68
CA LYS A 105 10.90 13.82 -9.42
C LYS A 105 9.48 14.34 -9.67
N GLY A 106 8.45 13.55 -9.32
CA GLY A 106 7.04 13.87 -9.44
C GLY A 106 6.54 14.01 -10.89
N ALA A 107 5.40 13.40 -11.19
CA ALA A 107 4.35 14.25 -11.76
C ALA A 107 4.14 15.37 -10.73
N ALA A 108 4.46 16.61 -11.11
CA ALA A 108 4.57 17.79 -10.26
C ALA A 108 3.78 17.63 -8.95
N ALA A 109 4.49 17.57 -7.83
CA ALA A 109 3.86 17.76 -6.54
C ALA A 109 3.05 19.04 -6.64
N LYS A 110 1.71 18.93 -6.69
CA LYS A 110 0.87 20.07 -6.39
C LYS A 110 1.39 20.56 -5.04
N PRO A 111 1.80 21.84 -4.91
CA PRO A 111 2.22 22.34 -3.61
C PRO A 111 1.11 21.99 -2.64
N ALA A 112 1.47 21.35 -1.53
CA ALA A 112 0.55 21.13 -0.43
C ALA A 112 0.23 22.51 0.19
N THR A 113 -0.57 23.31 -0.52
CA THR A 113 -1.29 24.47 0.01
C THR A 113 -2.57 24.00 0.71
N THR A 114 -2.51 22.86 1.39
CA THR A 114 -3.54 22.53 2.38
C THR A 114 -3.01 23.10 3.68
N ALA A 115 -3.41 24.34 3.97
CA ALA A 115 -3.18 24.95 5.26
C ALA A 115 -3.54 23.96 6.39
N PRO A 116 -2.79 23.99 7.51
CA PRO A 116 -3.01 23.07 8.62
C PRO A 116 -4.46 23.16 9.10
N LYS A 117 -5.16 22.02 9.06
CA LYS A 117 -6.54 21.90 9.55
C LYS A 117 -6.54 22.16 11.05
N ARG A 118 -7.41 23.05 11.53
CA ARG A 118 -7.54 23.36 12.96
C ARG A 118 -8.65 22.51 13.56
N PHE A 119 -8.46 22.06 14.80
CA PHE A 119 -9.49 21.39 15.57
C PHE A 119 -10.12 22.42 16.50
N GLU A 120 -11.38 22.76 16.26
CA GLU A 120 -12.18 23.65 17.11
C GLU A 120 -13.56 23.01 17.33
N GLY A 121 -14.04 22.98 18.57
CA GLY A 121 -15.38 22.45 18.90
C GLY A 121 -15.59 20.95 18.61
N GLY A 122 -14.53 20.14 18.64
CA GLY A 122 -14.61 18.68 18.40
C GLY A 122 -14.71 18.28 16.92
N LYS A 123 -14.50 19.21 15.99
CA LYS A 123 -14.48 18.94 14.53
C LYS A 123 -13.24 19.54 13.87
N VAL A 124 -12.78 18.88 12.81
CA VAL A 124 -11.67 19.34 11.97
C VAL A 124 -12.21 20.41 11.01
N GLN A 125 -11.79 21.65 11.19
CA GLN A 125 -12.08 22.75 10.28
C GLN A 125 -10.86 22.98 9.35
N PRO A 126 -11.00 22.84 8.02
CA PRO A 126 -9.97 23.32 7.11
C PRO A 126 -9.91 24.85 7.22
N LYS A 127 -8.71 25.43 7.43
CA LYS A 127 -8.54 26.88 7.39
C LYS A 127 -8.89 27.35 5.97
N SER A 128 -9.92 28.20 5.83
CA SER A 128 -10.31 28.78 4.55
C SER A 128 -9.20 29.71 4.07
N ASP A 129 -8.44 29.29 3.07
CA ASP A 129 -7.48 30.14 2.39
C ASP A 129 -8.23 30.93 1.31
N GLY A 130 -8.51 32.19 1.62
CA GLY A 130 -9.06 33.16 0.67
C GLY A 130 -10.48 33.58 0.99
N GLU A 131 -10.73 34.89 0.87
CA GLU A 131 -12.06 35.48 0.86
C GLU A 131 -12.76 35.00 -0.43
N HIS A 132 -13.35 33.80 -0.39
CA HIS A 132 -14.07 33.23 -1.52
C HIS A 132 -15.34 34.05 -1.77
N GLN A 133 -15.42 34.72 -2.91
CA GLN A 133 -16.58 35.51 -3.32
C GLN A 133 -17.66 34.62 -3.97
N GLY A 134 -18.94 34.86 -3.65
CA GLY A 134 -20.09 34.17 -4.27
C GLY A 134 -21.03 33.52 -3.24
N GLU A 135 -21.81 32.54 -3.68
CA GLU A 135 -22.76 31.79 -2.83
C GLU A 135 -22.06 30.74 -1.96
N THR A 136 -21.24 31.20 -1.03
CA THR A 136 -20.56 30.36 -0.03
C THR A 136 -21.44 30.11 1.20
N ASP A 137 -22.45 30.96 1.42
CA ASP A 137 -23.35 30.86 2.56
C ASP A 137 -24.55 29.94 2.26
N CYS A 138 -24.88 29.12 3.24
CA CYS A 138 -26.07 28.28 3.27
C CYS A 138 -26.54 28.19 4.72
N PRO A 139 -27.85 28.21 5.00
CA PRO A 139 -28.37 28.09 6.36
C PRO A 139 -27.94 26.79 7.07
N HIS A 140 -27.69 25.71 6.33
CA HIS A 140 -27.21 24.43 6.87
C HIS A 140 -25.67 24.36 7.01
N GLY A 141 -24.96 25.41 6.62
CA GLY A 141 -23.52 25.39 6.40
C GLY A 141 -23.12 24.70 5.09
N ARG A 142 -21.91 25.00 4.62
CA ARG A 142 -21.33 24.36 3.43
C ARG A 142 -19.94 23.80 3.69
N THR A 143 -19.61 22.72 3.01
CA THR A 143 -18.26 22.13 2.99
C THR A 143 -17.59 22.43 1.66
N HIS A 144 -16.41 23.06 1.70
CA HIS A 144 -15.57 23.28 0.53
C HIS A 144 -14.89 21.97 0.09
N VAL A 145 -14.97 21.66 -1.20
CA VAL A 145 -14.29 20.54 -1.84
C VAL A 145 -13.58 21.03 -3.09
N ALA A 146 -12.25 20.91 -3.10
CA ALA A 146 -11.42 21.16 -4.27
C ALA A 146 -10.82 19.83 -4.76
N LYS A 147 -11.10 19.45 -6.01
CA LYS A 147 -10.56 18.24 -6.64
C LYS A 147 -10.12 18.51 -8.08
N GLY A 148 -8.85 18.23 -8.37
CA GLY A 148 -8.32 18.31 -9.73
C GLY A 148 -8.43 19.73 -10.29
N THR A 149 -9.38 19.92 -11.22
CA THR A 149 -9.64 21.17 -11.94
C THR A 149 -10.97 21.82 -11.54
N TRP A 150 -11.65 21.36 -10.50
CA TRP A 150 -12.92 21.96 -10.06
C TRP A 150 -12.94 22.16 -8.55
N GLU A 151 -13.71 23.15 -8.12
CA GLU A 151 -13.94 23.50 -6.73
C GLU A 151 -15.45 23.74 -6.53
N ALA A 152 -15.99 23.31 -5.40
CA ALA A 152 -17.39 23.52 -5.09
C ALA A 152 -17.66 23.55 -3.57
N TYR A 153 -18.77 24.18 -3.20
CA TYR A 153 -19.32 24.15 -1.85
C TYR A 153 -20.61 23.33 -1.81
N PHE A 154 -20.61 22.28 -0.99
CA PHE A 154 -21.76 21.38 -0.79
C PHE A 154 -22.52 21.71 0.48
N CYS A 155 -23.85 21.69 0.41
CA CYS A 155 -24.73 21.88 1.56
C CYS A 155 -24.60 20.72 2.55
N ASN A 156 -24.50 21.02 3.84
CA ASN A 156 -24.38 20.03 4.91
C ASN A 156 -25.74 19.59 5.49
N ALA A 157 -26.86 19.97 4.87
CA ALA A 157 -28.20 19.58 5.31
C ALA A 157 -28.34 18.06 5.40
N ASP A 158 -28.97 17.59 6.48
CA ASP A 158 -29.26 16.16 6.65
C ASP A 158 -30.64 15.82 6.06
N GLU A 159 -30.63 15.22 4.87
CA GLU A 159 -31.86 14.75 4.21
C GLU A 159 -32.59 13.68 5.04
N ARG A 160 -31.90 12.96 5.92
CA ARG A 160 -32.53 11.97 6.82
C ARG A 160 -33.26 12.63 7.98
N ALA A 161 -32.86 13.84 8.35
CA ALA A 161 -33.54 14.68 9.32
C ALA A 161 -34.68 15.51 8.68
N GLY A 162 -34.94 15.34 7.38
CA GLY A 162 -35.97 16.07 6.64
C GLY A 162 -35.54 17.45 6.14
N GLU A 163 -34.25 17.79 6.24
CA GLU A 163 -33.73 19.06 5.73
C GLU A 163 -33.51 19.01 4.21
N LYS A 164 -33.97 20.04 3.50
CA LYS A 164 -33.79 20.11 2.04
C LYS A 164 -32.38 20.58 1.70
N LYS A 165 -31.59 19.72 1.04
CA LYS A 165 -30.26 20.11 0.53
C LYS A 165 -30.36 21.27 -0.46
N CYS A 166 -29.55 22.30 -0.22
CA CYS A 166 -29.32 23.35 -1.20
C CYS A 166 -28.44 22.82 -2.35
N GLY A 167 -28.60 23.39 -3.54
CA GLY A 167 -27.74 23.06 -4.69
C GLY A 167 -26.26 23.32 -4.39
N ALA A 168 -25.38 22.52 -5.00
CA ALA A 168 -23.94 22.73 -4.87
C ALA A 168 -23.52 23.99 -5.63
N ALA A 169 -22.73 24.84 -4.98
CA ALA A 169 -22.18 26.04 -5.60
C ALA A 169 -20.82 25.70 -6.20
N PHE A 170 -20.69 25.73 -7.53
CA PHE A 170 -19.44 25.40 -8.21
C PHE A 170 -18.66 26.68 -8.53
N LEU A 171 -17.33 26.61 -8.47
CA LEU A 171 -16.46 27.72 -8.88
C LEU A 171 -16.60 27.93 -10.38
N ASN A 172 -17.19 29.06 -10.76
CA ASN A 172 -17.19 29.55 -12.12
C ASN A 172 -15.83 30.21 -12.40
N LYS A 173 -14.95 29.50 -13.11
CA LYS A 173 -13.60 29.97 -13.43
C LYS A 173 -13.55 31.27 -14.26
N LYS A 174 -14.64 31.63 -14.94
CA LYS A 174 -14.71 32.87 -15.72
C LYS A 174 -14.97 34.08 -14.82
N THR A 175 -15.82 33.92 -13.81
CA THR A 175 -16.21 35.00 -12.88
C THR A 175 -15.40 34.96 -11.58
N ASN A 176 -14.66 33.88 -11.35
CA ASN A 176 -13.95 33.56 -10.11
C ASN A 176 -14.89 33.58 -8.88
N ARG A 177 -16.15 33.16 -9.07
CA ARG A 177 -17.20 33.15 -8.04
C ARG A 177 -17.86 31.80 -7.92
N PHE A 178 -18.30 31.45 -6.72
CA PHE A 178 -19.12 30.26 -6.49
C PHE A 178 -20.58 30.54 -6.80
N GLU A 179 -21.16 29.73 -7.68
CA GLU A 179 -22.52 29.92 -8.18
C GLU A 179 -23.27 28.58 -8.13
N VAL A 180 -24.49 28.56 -7.58
CA VAL A 180 -25.38 27.39 -7.71
C VAL A 180 -25.94 27.38 -9.13
N LYS A 181 -25.63 26.32 -9.89
CA LYS A 181 -26.28 26.10 -11.18
C LYS A 181 -27.70 25.58 -10.91
N ASN A 182 -28.70 26.39 -11.27
CA ASN A 182 -30.10 25.98 -11.34
C ASN A 182 -30.33 25.00 -12.49
#